data_AF-A7I020-F1
#
_entry.id   AF-A7I020-F1
#
_cell.length_a   1.000
_cell.length_b   1.000
_cell.length_c   1.000
_cell.angle_alpha   90.00
_cell.angle_beta   90.00
_cell.angle_gamma   90.00
#
_symmetry.space_group_name_H-M   'P 1'
#
loop_
_entity.id
_entity.type
_entity.pdbx_description
1 polymer ?
#
loop_
_entity_poly.entity_id
_entity_poly.type
_entity_poly.pdbx_seq_one_letter_code
_entity_poly.pdbx_strand_id
1 'polypeptide(L)'
;MRLEVVTNNKMISLGILAKDIFLTTVCEPDKDNLFDALQEIKPDTLEKVKNLPVKAGITEEIKDGIIKAFSDMKVGEKALCINDWVVNYESKKAKYFWKVQELCNKGYSLKEAEERSKKILKKEIV
;
A
#
# COMPACT_ATOMS: atom_id res chain seq x y z
N MET A 1 3.35 -8.19 -13.03
CA MET A 1 2.55 -8.21 -11.79
C MET A 1 2.14 -6.79 -11.43
N ARG A 2 0.91 -6.58 -10.97
CA ARG A 2 0.40 -5.30 -10.48
C ARG A 2 0.91 -5.02 -9.06
N LEU A 3 0.73 -3.80 -8.58
CA LEU A 3 1.01 -3.40 -7.19
C LEU A 3 -0.28 -2.90 -6.54
N GLU A 4 -0.66 -3.47 -5.41
CA GLU A 4 -1.70 -2.95 -4.55
C GLU A 4 -1.06 -2.09 -3.46
N VAL A 5 -1.46 -0.82 -3.37
CA VAL A 5 -1.04 0.11 -2.33
C VAL A 5 -2.20 0.29 -1.36
N VAL A 6 -2.03 -0.11 -0.11
CA VAL A 6 -3.03 -0.04 0.95
C VAL A 6 -2.57 1.00 1.96
N THR A 7 -3.34 2.08 2.08
CA THR A 7 -3.16 3.12 3.11
C THR A 7 -4.17 2.89 4.24
N ASN A 8 -4.45 3.87 5.11
CA ASN A 8 -5.48 3.73 6.16
C ASN A 8 -6.93 3.84 5.64
N ASN A 9 -7.11 4.45 4.47
CA ASN A 9 -8.41 4.87 3.95
C ASN A 9 -8.69 4.39 2.51
N LYS A 10 -7.67 4.01 1.75
CA LYS A 10 -7.78 3.55 0.37
C LYS A 10 -6.89 2.36 0.03
N MET A 11 -7.34 1.59 -0.97
CA MET A 11 -6.57 0.58 -1.68
C MET A 11 -6.52 0.97 -3.15
N ILE A 12 -5.31 0.97 -3.72
CA ILE A 12 -5.05 1.41 -5.09
C ILE A 12 -4.28 0.33 -5.84
N SER A 13 -4.88 -0.19 -6.91
CA SER A 13 -4.24 -1.10 -7.86
C SER A 13 -3.48 -0.32 -8.94
N LEU A 14 -2.15 -0.45 -8.96
CA LEU A 14 -1.29 0.08 -10.02
C LEU A 14 -0.93 -1.00 -11.04
N GLY A 15 -1.07 -0.66 -12.33
CA GLY A 15 -0.59 -1.49 -13.44
C GLY A 15 0.95 -1.63 -13.42
N ILE A 16 1.50 -2.51 -14.26
CA ILE A 16 2.95 -2.83 -14.27
C ILE A 16 3.81 -1.56 -14.42
N LEU A 17 3.51 -0.72 -15.41
CA LEU A 17 4.29 0.50 -15.65
C LEU A 17 4.10 1.55 -14.55
N ALA A 18 2.87 1.71 -14.05
CA ALA A 18 2.56 2.63 -12.96
C ALA A 18 3.23 2.20 -11.64
N LYS A 19 3.31 0.90 -11.38
CA LYS A 19 4.04 0.30 -10.27
C LYS A 19 5.51 0.73 -10.34
N ASP A 20 6.18 0.53 -11.46
CA ASP A 20 7.63 0.79 -11.54
C ASP A 20 7.94 2.28 -11.29
N ILE A 21 7.11 3.19 -11.80
CA ILE A 21 7.22 4.63 -11.52
C ILE A 21 6.96 4.92 -10.04
N PHE A 22 5.91 4.35 -9.46
CA PHE A 22 5.56 4.56 -8.07
C PHE A 22 6.68 4.09 -7.13
N LEU A 23 7.20 2.88 -7.35
CA LEU A 23 8.27 2.30 -6.55
C LEU A 23 9.57 3.11 -6.63
N THR A 24 9.89 3.67 -7.79
CA THR A 24 11.12 4.46 -7.98
C THR A 24 11.00 5.90 -7.50
N THR A 25 9.79 6.43 -7.38
CA THR A 25 9.54 7.85 -7.03
C THR A 25 9.16 8.01 -5.56
N VAL A 26 8.34 7.11 -5.02
CA VAL A 26 7.69 7.25 -3.72
C VAL A 26 8.27 6.30 -2.68
N CYS A 27 8.53 5.04 -3.07
CA CYS A 27 9.00 4.03 -2.14
C CYS A 27 10.50 4.18 -1.87
N GLU A 28 10.88 3.82 -0.65
CA GLU A 28 12.26 3.76 -0.23
C GLU A 28 12.73 2.31 -0.35
N PRO A 29 13.90 2.07 -0.96
CA PRO A 29 14.51 0.74 -0.93
C PRO A 29 14.88 0.37 0.51
N ASP A 30 14.87 -0.92 0.81
CA ASP A 30 15.37 -1.44 2.07
C ASP A 30 16.92 -1.44 2.11
N LYS A 31 17.47 -1.97 3.21
CA LYS A 31 18.92 -2.01 3.44
C LYS A 31 19.69 -2.87 2.41
N ASP A 32 19.02 -3.79 1.74
CA ASP A 32 19.57 -4.66 0.71
C ASP A 32 19.25 -4.16 -0.72
N ASN A 33 18.75 -2.92 -0.84
CA ASN A 33 18.19 -2.35 -2.06
C ASN A 33 17.00 -3.13 -2.64
N LEU A 34 16.32 -3.92 -1.81
CA LEU A 34 15.11 -4.63 -2.16
C LEU A 34 13.89 -3.79 -1.79
N PHE A 35 12.77 -4.13 -2.42
CA PHE A 35 11.51 -3.47 -2.16
C PHE A 35 10.90 -3.99 -0.84
N ASP A 36 10.78 -3.12 0.16
CA ASP A 36 10.02 -3.42 1.38
C ASP A 36 8.52 -3.30 1.10
N ALA A 37 7.76 -4.33 1.44
CA ALA A 37 6.30 -4.29 1.35
C ALA A 37 5.68 -3.28 2.33
N LEU A 38 6.35 -2.96 3.44
CA LEU A 38 5.92 -1.93 4.38
C LEU A 38 6.70 -0.64 4.14
N GLN A 39 5.98 0.38 3.69
CA GLN A 39 6.55 1.70 3.42
C GLN A 39 6.13 2.65 4.53
N GLU A 40 7.07 3.05 5.38
CA GLU A 40 6.83 4.06 6.41
C GLU A 40 6.71 5.45 5.78
N ILE A 41 5.68 6.19 6.18
CA ILE A 41 5.43 7.55 5.72
C ILE A 41 6.45 8.48 6.37
N LYS A 42 7.31 9.05 5.54
CA LYS A 42 8.30 10.07 5.90
C LYS A 42 7.72 11.47 5.67
N PRO A 43 8.32 12.53 6.24
CA PRO A 43 7.87 13.91 6.05
C PRO A 43 7.75 14.35 4.57
N ASP A 44 8.58 13.78 3.69
CA ASP A 44 8.64 14.08 2.25
C ASP A 44 7.79 13.14 1.38
N THR A 45 7.19 12.09 1.94
CA THR A 45 6.44 11.09 1.16
C THR A 45 5.28 11.71 0.38
N LEU A 46 4.53 12.63 0.98
CA LEU A 46 3.41 13.29 0.28
C LEU A 46 3.90 14.19 -0.86
N GLU A 47 5.05 14.84 -0.71
CA GLU A 47 5.66 15.63 -1.77
C GLU A 47 6.11 14.75 -2.95
N LYS A 48 6.76 13.61 -2.66
CA LYS A 48 7.10 12.59 -3.66
C LYS A 48 5.88 12.11 -4.44
N VAL A 49 4.77 11.84 -3.75
CA VAL A 49 3.50 11.44 -4.38
C VAL A 49 2.95 12.55 -5.28
N LYS A 50 2.96 13.82 -4.84
CA LYS A 50 2.52 14.95 -5.68
C LYS A 50 3.39 15.15 -6.92
N ASN A 51 4.67 14.80 -6.83
CA ASN A 51 5.62 14.86 -7.94
C ASN A 51 5.60 13.63 -8.86
N LEU A 52 4.69 12.66 -8.64
CA LEU A 52 4.51 11.54 -9.57
C LEU A 52 4.21 12.06 -10.99
N PRO A 53 4.92 11.56 -12.01
CA PRO A 53 4.71 11.97 -13.39
C PRO A 53 3.44 11.31 -13.95
N VAL A 54 2.67 12.09 -14.70
CA VAL A 54 1.46 11.60 -15.39
C VAL A 54 1.88 10.99 -16.71
N LYS A 55 2.29 9.73 -16.66
CA LYS A 55 2.75 8.95 -17.81
C LYS A 55 2.67 7.45 -17.53
N ALA A 56 2.76 6.65 -18.60
CA ALA A 56 2.94 5.20 -18.55
C ALA A 56 2.04 4.49 -17.51
N GLY A 57 0.73 4.71 -17.62
CA GLY A 57 -0.27 4.08 -16.76
C GLY A 57 -0.61 4.84 -15.48
N ILE A 58 0.04 5.98 -15.20
CA ILE A 58 -0.40 6.95 -14.19
C ILE A 58 -1.16 8.06 -14.94
N THR A 59 -2.49 8.01 -14.90
CA THR A 59 -3.36 9.12 -15.34
C THR A 59 -3.50 10.16 -14.23
N GLU A 60 -4.03 11.35 -14.54
CA GLU A 60 -4.37 12.35 -13.52
C GLU A 60 -5.30 11.77 -12.45
N GLU A 61 -6.32 11.01 -12.85
CA GLU A 61 -7.25 10.35 -11.92
C GLU A 61 -6.54 9.38 -10.96
N ILE A 62 -5.61 8.56 -11.47
CA ILE A 62 -4.81 7.66 -10.64
C ILE A 62 -3.93 8.47 -9.69
N LYS A 63 -3.25 9.51 -10.21
CA LYS A 63 -2.40 10.38 -9.42
C LYS A 63 -3.18 11.06 -8.28
N ASP A 64 -4.32 11.65 -8.56
CA ASP A 64 -5.21 12.25 -7.56
C ASP A 64 -5.72 11.22 -6.55
N GLY A 65 -6.00 10.00 -7.02
CA GLY A 65 -6.34 8.86 -6.18
C GLY A 65 -5.25 8.56 -5.15
N ILE A 66 -3.99 8.49 -5.59
CA ILE A 66 -2.80 8.28 -4.75
C ILE A 66 -2.59 9.47 -3.82
N ILE A 67 -2.62 10.72 -4.32
CA ILE A 67 -2.48 11.93 -3.49
C ILE A 67 -3.50 11.90 -2.35
N LYS A 68 -4.77 11.60 -2.65
CA LYS A 68 -5.81 11.52 -1.62
C LYS A 68 -5.58 10.37 -0.63
N ALA A 69 -5.06 9.24 -1.08
CA ALA A 69 -4.75 8.12 -0.17
C ALA A 69 -3.63 8.46 0.81
N PHE A 70 -2.60 9.17 0.35
CA PHE A 70 -1.44 9.55 1.17
C PHE A 70 -1.66 10.83 1.98
N SER A 71 -2.58 11.72 1.57
CA SER A 71 -2.88 12.96 2.31
C SER A 71 -3.50 12.71 3.68
N ASP A 72 -4.20 11.59 3.84
CA ASP A 72 -4.83 11.19 5.11
C ASP A 72 -3.89 10.37 6.01
N MET A 73 -2.68 10.09 5.54
CA MET A 73 -1.66 9.38 6.33
C MET A 73 -0.79 10.35 7.11
N LYS A 74 -0.35 9.92 8.29
CA LYS A 74 0.56 10.66 9.17
C LYS A 74 1.97 10.12 9.06
N VAL A 75 2.94 10.97 9.32
CA VAL A 75 4.36 10.57 9.43
C VAL A 75 4.50 9.47 10.49
N GLY A 76 5.23 8.41 10.16
CA GLY A 76 5.42 7.22 11.00
C GLY A 76 4.37 6.12 10.79
N GLU A 77 3.25 6.41 10.12
CA GLU A 77 2.32 5.37 9.69
C GLU A 77 2.92 4.56 8.54
N LYS A 78 2.37 3.37 8.28
CA LYS A 78 2.89 2.45 7.26
C LYS A 78 1.84 2.18 6.19
N ALA A 79 2.22 2.37 4.93
CA ALA A 79 1.48 1.89 3.77
C ALA A 79 1.96 0.48 3.42
N LEU A 80 1.03 -0.39 3.03
CA LEU A 80 1.33 -1.76 2.63
C LEU A 80 1.28 -1.86 1.11
N CYS A 81 2.41 -2.20 0.50
CA CYS A 81 2.60 -2.26 -0.95
C CYS A 81 2.87 -3.72 -1.36
N ILE A 82 1.92 -4.35 -2.06
CA ILE A 82 1.96 -5.80 -2.34
C ILE A 82 1.90 -6.05 -3.83
N ASN A 83 2.77 -6.93 -4.33
CA ASN A 83 2.70 -7.40 -5.70
C ASN A 83 1.57 -8.42 -5.88
N ASP A 84 0.34 -7.93 -5.92
CA ASP A 84 -0.85 -8.73 -6.10
C ASP A 84 -1.87 -8.01 -6.98
N TRP A 85 -3.02 -8.64 -7.19
CA TRP A 85 -4.17 -8.05 -7.84
C TRP A 85 -5.44 -8.31 -7.02
N VAL A 86 -6.11 -7.23 -6.62
CA VAL A 86 -7.39 -7.26 -5.92
C VAL A 86 -8.47 -6.70 -6.84
N VAL A 87 -9.32 -7.57 -7.36
CA VAL A 87 -10.38 -7.20 -8.31
C VAL A 87 -11.61 -6.60 -7.62
N ASN A 88 -11.86 -7.01 -6.37
CA ASN A 88 -12.99 -6.55 -5.57
C ASN A 88 -12.49 -6.13 -4.17
N TYR A 89 -12.63 -4.85 -3.85
CA TYR A 89 -12.20 -4.27 -2.57
C TYR A 89 -13.10 -4.63 -1.37
N GLU A 90 -14.23 -5.31 -1.60
CA GLU A 90 -15.06 -5.91 -0.54
C GLU A 90 -14.71 -7.38 -0.28
N SER A 91 -13.83 -7.97 -1.10
CA SER A 91 -13.46 -9.37 -1.00
C SER A 91 -12.73 -9.69 0.31
N LYS A 92 -12.74 -10.97 0.71
CA LYS A 92 -11.93 -11.47 1.84
C LYS A 92 -10.45 -11.12 1.69
N LYS A 93 -9.95 -11.08 0.45
CA LYS A 93 -8.56 -10.72 0.14
C LYS A 93 -8.27 -9.24 0.41
N ALA A 94 -9.18 -8.35 0.02
CA ALA A 94 -9.06 -6.94 0.33
C ALA A 94 -9.09 -6.70 1.86
N LYS A 95 -10.07 -7.31 2.54
CA LYS A 95 -10.19 -7.27 4.01
C LYS A 95 -8.93 -7.79 4.71
N TYR A 96 -8.31 -8.82 4.16
CA TYR A 96 -7.04 -9.35 4.65
C TYR A 96 -5.92 -8.31 4.61
N PHE A 97 -5.69 -7.69 3.47
CA PHE A 97 -4.62 -6.69 3.34
C PHE A 97 -4.89 -5.44 4.17
N TRP A 98 -6.15 -5.00 4.23
CA TRP A 98 -6.60 -3.97 5.16
C TRP A 98 -6.21 -4.28 6.60
N LYS A 99 -6.50 -5.50 7.06
CA LYS A 99 -6.20 -5.91 8.42
C LYS A 99 -4.70 -6.02 8.69
N VAL A 100 -3.93 -6.48 7.71
CA VAL A 100 -2.46 -6.52 7.80
C VAL A 100 -1.91 -5.11 7.98
N GLN A 101 -2.30 -4.17 7.13
CA GLN A 101 -1.87 -2.78 7.19
C GLN A 101 -2.23 -2.12 8.53
N GLU A 102 -3.45 -2.34 9.03
CA GLU A 102 -3.91 -1.85 10.34
C GLU A 102 -3.04 -2.38 11.48
N LEU A 103 -2.71 -3.69 11.48
CA LEU A 103 -1.89 -4.30 12.52
C LEU A 103 -0.44 -3.82 12.45
N CYS A 104 0.13 -3.62 11.27
CA CYS A 104 1.48 -3.05 11.13
C CYS A 104 1.57 -1.63 11.72
N ASN A 105 0.51 -0.83 11.57
CA ASN A 105 0.42 0.49 12.22
C ASN A 105 0.25 0.41 13.75
N LYS A 106 -0.25 -0.72 14.26
CA LYS A 106 -0.31 -1.02 15.71
C LYS A 106 1.01 -1.55 16.28
N GLY A 107 2.07 -1.61 15.47
CA GLY A 107 3.41 -2.00 15.90
C GLY A 107 3.72 -3.50 15.75
N TYR A 108 2.84 -4.29 15.14
CA TYR A 108 3.15 -5.69 14.82
C TYR A 108 4.11 -5.77 13.62
N SER A 109 4.99 -6.75 13.61
CA SER A 109 5.77 -7.06 12.41
C SER A 109 4.87 -7.55 11.26
N LEU A 110 5.33 -7.44 10.02
CA LEU A 110 4.56 -7.91 8.85
C LEU A 110 4.10 -9.36 9.01
N LYS A 111 5.02 -10.25 9.41
CA LYS A 111 4.74 -11.67 9.62
C LYS A 111 3.65 -11.89 10.68
N GLU A 112 3.74 -11.21 11.81
CA GLU A 112 2.72 -11.33 12.87
C GLU A 112 1.36 -10.79 12.42
N ALA A 113 1.36 -9.66 11.70
CA ALA A 113 0.16 -9.06 11.15
C ALA A 113 -0.52 -10.01 10.15
N GLU A 114 0.25 -10.65 9.26
CA GLU A 114 -0.25 -11.65 8.31
C GLU A 114 -0.86 -12.87 9.01
N GLU A 115 -0.18 -13.43 10.01
CA GLU A 115 -0.67 -14.59 10.77
C GLU A 115 -1.96 -14.28 11.53
N ARG A 116 -2.03 -13.10 12.17
CA ARG A 116 -3.22 -12.66 12.91
C ARG A 116 -4.40 -12.38 11.98
N SER A 117 -4.17 -11.68 10.87
CA SER A 117 -5.22 -11.40 9.88
C SER A 117 -5.82 -12.67 9.30
N LYS A 118 -5.00 -13.71 9.00
CA LYS A 118 -5.50 -15.02 8.58
C LYS A 118 -6.40 -15.68 9.63
N LYS A 119 -6.04 -15.59 10.92
CA LYS A 119 -6.83 -16.18 12.03
C LYS A 119 -8.16 -15.44 12.23
N ILE A 120 -8.16 -14.11 12.17
CA ILE A 120 -9.37 -13.29 12.34
C ILE A 120 -10.38 -13.60 11.24
N LEU A 121 -9.94 -13.58 9.98
CA LEU A 121 -10.83 -13.83 8.83
C LEU A 121 -11.33 -15.28 8.74
N LYS A 122 -10.64 -16.24 9.33
CA LYS A 122 -11.15 -17.62 9.49
C LYS A 122 -12.29 -17.69 10.52
N LYS A 123 -12.25 -16.88 11.58
CA LYS A 123 -13.27 -16.85 12.63
C LYS A 123 -14.55 -16.15 12.22
N GLU A 124 -14.48 -15.19 11.30
CA GLU A 124 -15.66 -14.50 10.73
C GLU A 124 -16.49 -15.38 9.77
N ILE A 125 -16.12 -16.64 9.56
CA ILE A 125 -16.81 -17.61 8.68
C ILE A 125 -17.56 -18.68 9.49
N VAL A 126 -17.65 -18.55 10.82
CA VAL A 126 -18.40 -19.46 11.70
C VAL A 126 -19.67 -18.78 12.20
#